data_AF-A0A0C1J7D9-F1
#
_entry.id   AF-A0A0C1J7D9-F1
#
_cell.length_a   1.000
_cell.length_b   1.000
_cell.length_c   1.000
_cell.angle_alpha   90.00
_cell.angle_beta   90.00
_cell.angle_gamma   90.00
#
_symmetry.space_group_name_H-M   'P 1'
#
loop_
_entity.id
_entity.type
_entity.pdbx_description
1 polymer ?
#
loop_
_entity_poly.entity_id
_entity_poly.type
_entity_poly.pdbx_seq_one_letter_code
_entity_poly.pdbx_strand_id
1 'polypeptide(L)'
;MLYLLIKNGYYYRLDAQGYTASKAEAGRFHKEEAIQLCTASSGVTMVELDKAEEVAPICTTGMSPDPDLARDAARYRWLRDRDLNTIDRGGVFAGLTPENVILNGEDLDLHVDAAMASN
;
A
#
# COMPACT_ATOMS: atom_id res chain seq x y z
N MET A 1 29.50 -18.71 4.47
CA MET A 1 28.50 -17.74 3.97
C MET A 1 27.14 -18.41 3.92
N LEU A 2 26.09 -17.77 4.43
CA LEU A 2 24.73 -18.31 4.45
C LEU A 2 23.90 -17.68 3.33
N TYR A 3 22.98 -18.48 2.79
CA TYR A 3 22.09 -18.11 1.70
C TYR A 3 20.64 -18.37 2.07
N LEU A 4 19.75 -17.55 1.52
CA LEU A 4 18.30 -17.75 1.55
C LEU A 4 17.84 -18.18 0.16
N LEU A 5 16.88 -19.10 0.10
CA LEU A 5 16.24 -19.50 -1.14
C LEU A 5 14.98 -18.66 -1.36
N ILE A 6 14.83 -18.10 -2.55
CA ILE A 6 13.73 -17.21 -2.93
C ILE A 6 12.98 -17.80 -4.13
N LYS A 7 11.66 -17.75 -4.08
CA LYS A 7 10.77 -18.03 -5.22
C LYS A 7 9.65 -17.00 -5.26
N ASN A 8 9.51 -16.29 -6.37
CA ASN A 8 8.45 -15.28 -6.57
C ASN A 8 8.34 -14.25 -5.43
N GLY A 9 9.46 -13.84 -4.84
CA GLY A 9 9.50 -12.89 -3.74
C GLY A 9 9.21 -13.48 -2.35
N TYR A 10 9.17 -14.80 -2.20
CA TYR A 10 9.03 -15.46 -0.90
C TYR A 10 10.27 -16.27 -0.54
N TYR A 11 10.59 -16.31 0.75
CA TYR A 11 11.66 -17.09 1.34
C TYR A 11 11.25 -18.51 1.66
N TYR A 12 12.11 -19.48 1.36
CA TYR A 12 11.84 -20.89 1.71
C TYR A 12 11.94 -21.16 3.21
N ARG A 13 11.04 -21.99 3.77
CA ARG A 13 11.04 -22.44 5.18
C ARG A 13 11.36 -23.94 5.28
N LEU A 14 12.28 -24.28 6.20
CA LEU A 14 12.65 -25.67 6.52
C LEU A 14 11.52 -26.39 7.27
N ASP A 15 10.96 -25.76 8.30
CA ASP A 15 10.04 -26.43 9.24
C ASP A 15 8.63 -26.68 8.68
N ALA A 16 8.25 -25.98 7.61
CA ALA A 16 6.88 -26.01 7.08
C ALA A 16 6.79 -26.48 5.62
N GLN A 17 7.90 -26.88 4.99
CA GLN A 17 7.98 -27.26 3.57
C GLN A 17 7.30 -26.26 2.61
N GLY A 18 7.40 -24.97 2.92
CA GLY A 18 6.67 -23.90 2.21
C GLY A 18 7.51 -22.63 2.04
N TYR A 19 6.84 -21.53 1.69
CA TYR A 19 7.48 -20.23 1.52
C TYR A 19 6.82 -19.17 2.44
N THR A 20 7.59 -18.17 2.87
CA THR A 20 7.17 -17.09 3.78
C THR A 20 7.65 -15.73 3.28
N ALA A 21 6.94 -14.67 3.66
CA ALA A 21 7.37 -13.30 3.43
C ALA A 21 8.40 -12.82 4.47
N SER A 22 8.51 -13.52 5.61
CA SER A 22 9.39 -13.10 6.70
C SER A 22 10.80 -13.65 6.53
N LYS A 23 11.78 -12.75 6.43
CA LYS A 23 13.21 -13.12 6.44
C LYS A 23 13.62 -13.82 7.75
N ALA A 24 12.97 -13.49 8.87
CA ALA A 24 13.30 -14.06 10.17
C ALA A 24 12.98 -15.56 10.26
N GLU A 25 11.88 -15.97 9.63
CA GLU A 25 11.40 -17.36 9.55
C GLU A 25 12.07 -18.17 8.42
N ALA A 26 12.88 -17.54 7.58
CA ALA A 26 13.50 -18.17 6.43
C ALA A 26 14.55 -19.22 6.83
N GLY A 27 14.59 -20.31 6.08
CA GLY A 27 15.65 -21.32 6.16
C GLY A 27 16.98 -20.75 5.68
N ARG A 28 18.06 -21.07 6.39
CA ARG A 28 19.42 -20.62 6.08
C ARG A 28 20.22 -21.80 5.57
N PHE A 29 20.82 -21.66 4.39
CA PHE A 29 21.51 -22.73 3.69
C PHE A 29 22.97 -22.39 3.47
N HIS A 30 23.84 -23.40 3.47
CA HIS A 30 25.18 -23.23 2.94
C HIS A 30 25.14 -23.19 1.41
N LYS A 31 26.17 -22.59 0.80
CA LYS A 31 26.23 -22.34 -0.64
C LYS A 31 26.01 -23.61 -1.47
N GLU A 32 26.63 -24.72 -1.08
CA GLU A 32 26.56 -25.99 -1.82
C GLU A 32 25.15 -26.59 -1.79
N GLU A 33 24.50 -26.56 -0.62
CA GLU A 33 23.11 -27.00 -0.45
C GLU A 33 22.14 -26.11 -1.22
N ALA A 34 22.35 -24.79 -1.19
CA ALA A 34 21.53 -23.83 -1.91
C ALA A 34 21.60 -24.07 -3.43
N ILE A 35 22.79 -24.34 -3.98
CA ILE A 35 22.98 -24.65 -5.41
C ILE A 35 22.22 -25.89 -5.81
N GLN A 36 22.28 -26.96 -5.00
CA GLN A 36 21.56 -28.20 -5.29
C GLN A 36 20.05 -27.97 -5.31
N LEU A 37 19.52 -27.24 -4.33
CA LEU A 37 18.09 -26.94 -4.23
C LEU A 37 17.59 -26.03 -5.36
N CYS A 38 18.38 -25.02 -5.74
CA CYS A 38 18.09 -24.17 -6.91
C CYS A 38 18.07 -24.97 -8.22
N THR A 39 18.98 -25.93 -8.38
CA THR A 39 19.08 -26.73 -9.60
C THR A 39 17.95 -27.75 -9.69
N ALA A 40 17.51 -28.28 -8.54
CA ALA A 40 16.42 -29.26 -8.47
C ALA A 40 15.03 -28.65 -8.67
N SER A 41 14.84 -27.33 -8.45
CA SER A 41 13.52 -26.68 -8.44
C SER A 41 13.46 -25.47 -9.37
N SER A 42 12.63 -25.55 -10.41
CA SER A 42 12.40 -24.42 -11.33
C SER A 42 11.84 -23.19 -10.61
N GLY A 43 12.44 -22.03 -10.89
CA GLY A 43 12.07 -20.71 -10.37
C GLY A 43 12.58 -20.38 -8.96
N VAL A 44 13.45 -21.21 -8.38
CA VAL A 44 14.10 -20.94 -7.09
C VAL A 44 15.48 -20.34 -7.30
N THR A 45 15.73 -19.16 -6.76
CA THR A 45 17.04 -18.50 -6.75
C THR A 45 17.60 -18.44 -5.34
N MET A 46 18.90 -18.14 -5.21
CA MET A 46 19.56 -17.95 -3.91
C MET A 46 20.09 -16.53 -3.79
N VAL A 47 20.04 -15.99 -2.57
CA VAL A 47 20.63 -14.70 -2.21
C VAL A 47 21.46 -14.84 -0.95
N GLU A 48 22.55 -14.09 -0.83
CA GLU A 48 23.34 -14.04 0.39
C GLU A 48 22.52 -13.42 1.53
N LEU A 49 22.61 -14.00 2.73
CA LEU A 49 21.82 -13.57 3.89
C LEU A 49 21.97 -12.06 4.19
N ASP A 50 23.19 -11.54 4.07
CA ASP A 50 23.49 -10.12 4.37
C ASP A 50 23.04 -9.16 3.26
N LYS A 51 22.83 -9.69 2.04
CA LYS A 51 22.34 -8.92 0.89
C LYS A 51 20.84 -9.09 0.66
N ALA A 52 20.18 -9.95 1.43
CA ALA A 52 18.75 -10.17 1.35
C ALA A 52 18.00 -9.07 2.12
N GLU A 53 17.29 -8.18 1.42
CA GLU A 53 16.34 -7.26 2.05
C GLU A 53 15.02 -7.98 2.37
N GLU A 54 14.23 -7.51 3.34
CA GLU A 54 12.94 -8.14 3.62
C GLU A 54 12.03 -8.09 2.38
N VAL A 55 11.77 -9.26 1.78
CA VAL A 55 10.97 -9.35 0.55
C VAL A 55 9.54 -9.63 0.94
N ALA A 56 8.70 -8.60 0.84
CA ALA A 56 7.25 -8.75 0.90
C ALA A 56 6.73 -9.28 -0.45
N PRO A 57 5.64 -10.05 -0.46
CA PRO A 57 5.07 -10.54 -1.70
C PRO A 57 4.56 -9.40 -2.59
N ILE A 58 4.19 -9.76 -3.83
CA ILE A 58 3.52 -8.93 -4.84
C ILE A 58 2.38 -8.03 -4.29
N CYS A 59 1.85 -8.36 -3.12
CA CYS A 59 0.84 -7.60 -2.38
C CYS A 59 1.26 -6.15 -2.04
N THR A 60 2.55 -5.82 -1.94
CA THR A 60 2.99 -4.42 -1.72
C THR A 60 3.48 -3.73 -2.99
N THR A 61 3.80 -4.49 -4.04
CA THR A 61 4.30 -3.92 -5.31
C THR A 61 3.21 -3.26 -6.16
N GLY A 62 1.93 -3.37 -5.74
CA GLY A 62 0.80 -2.60 -6.27
C GLY A 62 0.39 -1.41 -5.38
N MET A 63 1.08 -1.14 -4.28
CA MET A 63 0.81 -0.01 -3.37
C MET A 63 1.68 1.21 -3.70
N SER A 64 1.95 1.49 -4.97
CA SER A 64 2.22 2.89 -5.33
C SER A 64 0.95 3.66 -4.97
N PRO A 65 1.02 4.72 -4.13
CA PRO A 65 -0.15 5.53 -3.82
C PRO A 65 -0.72 5.96 -5.15
N ASP A 66 -1.97 5.59 -5.42
CA ASP A 66 -2.65 5.99 -6.62
C ASP A 66 -2.51 7.52 -6.72
N PRO A 67 -1.85 8.06 -7.77
CA PRO A 67 -1.67 9.50 -7.90
C PRO A 67 -3.02 10.23 -7.91
N ASP A 68 -4.11 9.54 -8.29
CA ASP A 68 -5.45 10.09 -8.21
C ASP A 68 -5.96 10.16 -6.76
N LEU A 69 -5.68 9.16 -5.91
CA LEU A 69 -6.03 9.24 -4.47
C LEU A 69 -5.37 10.43 -3.79
N ALA A 70 -4.08 10.67 -4.07
CA ALA A 70 -3.36 11.82 -3.49
C ALA A 70 -3.96 13.15 -3.99
N ARG A 71 -4.29 13.23 -5.28
CA ARG A 71 -4.88 14.41 -5.90
C ARG A 71 -6.30 14.68 -5.39
N ASP A 72 -7.10 13.64 -5.20
CA ASP A 72 -8.48 13.75 -4.72
C ASP A 72 -8.51 14.13 -3.24
N ALA A 73 -7.64 13.55 -2.42
CA ALA A 73 -7.47 13.98 -1.03
C ALA A 73 -7.05 15.46 -0.92
N ALA A 74 -6.19 15.94 -1.82
CA ALA A 74 -5.80 17.35 -1.85
C ALA A 74 -6.96 18.29 -2.22
N ARG A 75 -7.76 17.91 -3.23
CA ARG A 75 -8.97 18.65 -3.63
C ARG A 75 -9.98 18.72 -2.49
N TYR A 76 -10.21 17.60 -1.80
CA TYR A 76 -11.11 17.52 -0.67
C TYR A 76 -10.69 18.45 0.47
N ARG A 77 -9.42 18.37 0.90
CA ARG A 77 -8.87 19.26 1.95
C ARG A 77 -9.00 20.73 1.57
N TRP A 78 -8.77 21.07 0.32
CA TRP A 78 -8.91 22.45 -0.15
C TRP A 78 -10.35 22.96 0.04
N LEU A 79 -11.37 22.18 -0.34
CA LEU A 79 -12.78 22.54 -0.15
C LEU A 79 -13.16 22.61 1.33
N ARG A 80 -12.71 21.62 2.12
CA ARG A 80 -12.95 21.55 3.56
C ARG A 80 -12.44 22.78 4.32
N ASP A 81 -11.24 23.26 3.97
CA ASP A 81 -10.58 24.36 4.67
C ASP A 81 -10.94 25.74 4.11
N ARG A 82 -12.04 25.90 3.34
CA ARG A 82 -12.46 27.21 2.83
C ARG A 82 -13.16 28.02 3.91
N ASP A 83 -12.75 29.29 4.03
CA ASP A 83 -13.44 30.27 4.86
C ASP A 83 -14.66 30.82 4.11
N LEU A 84 -15.86 30.53 4.62
CA LEU A 84 -17.12 31.00 4.05
C LEU A 84 -17.26 32.52 4.05
N ASN A 85 -16.51 33.23 4.89
CA ASN A 85 -16.52 34.70 4.96
C ASN A 85 -15.88 35.36 3.73
N THR A 86 -15.28 34.59 2.81
CA THR A 86 -14.58 35.11 1.61
C THR A 86 -15.38 34.94 0.31
N ILE A 87 -16.68 34.67 0.43
CA ILE A 87 -17.59 34.42 -0.70
C ILE A 87 -17.62 35.57 -1.74
N ASP A 88 -17.33 36.79 -1.30
CA ASP A 88 -17.30 38.01 -2.11
C ASP A 88 -16.12 38.07 -3.10
N ARG A 89 -15.10 37.22 -2.92
CA ARG A 89 -13.87 37.22 -3.75
C ARG A 89 -13.91 36.23 -4.91
N GLY A 90 -14.98 35.42 -5.01
CA GLY A 90 -15.09 34.34 -5.98
C GLY A 90 -14.24 33.12 -5.62
N GLY A 91 -14.70 31.93 -6.00
CA GLY A 91 -14.02 30.68 -5.67
C GLY A 91 -14.87 29.45 -5.96
N VAL A 92 -14.32 28.27 -5.63
CA VAL A 92 -15.02 26.98 -5.70
C VAL A 92 -15.43 26.59 -4.29
N PHE A 93 -16.67 26.16 -4.13
CA PHE A 93 -17.22 25.69 -2.85
C PHE A 93 -18.11 24.47 -3.09
N ALA A 94 -18.35 23.69 -2.02
CA ALA A 94 -19.35 22.64 -2.02
C ALA A 94 -20.70 23.23 -1.60
N GLY A 95 -21.75 22.94 -2.38
CA GLY A 95 -23.11 23.38 -2.10
C GLY A 95 -24.03 22.20 -1.81
N LEU A 96 -24.93 22.39 -0.85
CA LEU A 96 -26.03 21.48 -0.57
C LEU A 96 -27.27 21.93 -1.34
N THR A 97 -27.91 20.98 -2.02
CA THR A 97 -29.17 21.17 -2.74
C THR A 97 -30.23 20.23 -2.21
N PRO A 98 -31.52 20.64 -2.16
CA PRO A 98 -32.11 21.87 -2.70
C PRO A 98 -31.98 23.12 -1.80
N GLU A 99 -31.35 23.01 -0.64
CA GLU A 99 -31.32 24.06 0.39
C GLU A 99 -30.49 25.29 -0.02
N ASN A 100 -29.67 25.17 -1.08
CA ASN A 100 -28.79 26.22 -1.61
C ASN A 100 -27.83 26.78 -0.54
N VAL A 101 -27.31 25.91 0.33
CA VAL A 101 -26.39 26.25 1.41
C VAL A 101 -24.96 25.89 1.02
N ILE A 102 -23.98 26.72 1.36
CA ILE A 102 -22.56 26.40 1.16
C ILE A 102 -22.03 25.67 2.38
N LEU A 103 -21.29 24.59 2.16
CA LEU A 103 -20.69 23.75 3.19
C LEU A 103 -19.16 23.87 3.20
N ASN A 104 -18.58 23.80 4.39
CA ASN A 104 -17.14 23.66 4.64
C ASN A 104 -16.92 22.85 5.93
N GLY A 105 -15.67 22.62 6.29
CA GLY A 105 -15.31 22.00 7.57
C GLY A 105 -16.09 20.71 7.86
N GLU A 106 -16.40 20.49 9.13
CA GLU A 106 -17.07 19.28 9.61
C GLU A 106 -18.48 19.11 9.04
N ASP A 107 -19.18 20.23 8.73
CA ASP A 107 -20.50 20.17 8.11
C ASP A 107 -20.42 19.55 6.72
N LEU A 108 -19.39 19.86 5.93
CA LEU A 108 -19.16 19.23 4.63
C LEU A 108 -18.90 17.72 4.77
N ASP A 109 -18.05 17.32 5.71
CA ASP A 109 -17.76 15.90 5.95
C ASP A 109 -19.05 15.12 6.28
N LEU A 110 -19.86 15.65 7.20
CA LEU A 110 -21.07 14.98 7.67
C LEU A 110 -22.09 14.77 6.54
N HIS A 111 -22.26 15.75 5.65
CA HIS A 111 -23.16 15.62 4.50
C HIS A 111 -22.62 14.65 3.44
N VAL A 112 -21.29 14.62 3.23
CA VAL A 112 -20.65 13.66 2.31
C VAL A 112 -20.80 12.24 2.84
N ASP A 113 -20.52 12.01 4.12
CA ASP A 113 -20.66 10.70 4.76
C ASP A 113 -22.11 10.20 4.71
N ALA A 114 -23.08 11.07 5.01
CA ALA A 114 -24.49 10.74 4.93
C ALA A 114 -24.91 10.37 3.49
N ALA A 115 -24.41 11.09 2.48
CA ALA A 115 -24.70 10.79 1.08
C ALA A 115 -24.08 9.45 0.63
N MET A 116 -22.84 9.16 1.04
CA MET A 116 -22.17 7.89 0.73
C MET A 116 -22.86 6.69 1.39
N ALA A 117 -23.38 6.84 2.60
CA ALA A 117 -24.09 5.77 3.30
C ALA A 117 -25.50 5.50 2.75
N SER A 118 -26.07 6.46 2.01
CA SER A 118 -27.44 6.40 1.48
C SER A 118 -27.50 5.90 0.02
N ASN A 119 -26.37 5.53 -0.56
CA ASN A 119 -26.21 5.12 -1.97
C ASN A 119 -25.71 3.67 -2.07
#